data_AF-A0A9X2NV03-F1
#
_entry.id   AF-A0A9X2NV03-F1
#
_cell.length_a   1.000
_cell.length_b   1.000
_cell.length_c   1.000
_cell.angle_alpha   90.00
_cell.angle_beta   90.00
_cell.angle_gamma   90.00
#
_symmetry.space_group_name_H-M   'P 1'
#
loop_
_entity.id
_entity.type
_entity.pdbx_description
1 polymer ?
#
loop_
_entity_poly.entity_id
_entity_poly.type
_entity_poly.pdbx_seq_one_letter_code
_entity_poly.pdbx_strand_id
1 'polypeptide(L)'
;MCTEGYVPYGWQFAGEDVYIPVEKAKRLNIFGMIDRNNRFEGFCTCDSVDAEKVVDFLDRFSFKLYRKTFVVLDNASVHRNEKIK
;
A
#
# COMPACT_ATOMS: atom_id res chain seq x y z
N MET A 1 -17.31 4.99 15.24
CA MET A 1 -16.27 5.60 14.37
C MET A 1 -17.00 6.03 13.12
N CYS A 2 -17.25 7.35 12.94
CA CYS A 2 -18.05 7.89 11.85
C CYS A 2 -17.43 7.52 10.49
N THR A 3 -18.19 6.79 9.67
CA THR A 3 -17.87 6.47 8.28
C THR A 3 -18.54 7.48 7.36
N GLU A 4 -18.18 8.74 7.49
CA GLU A 4 -18.60 9.80 6.57
C GLU A 4 -17.41 10.17 5.69
N GLY A 5 -17.61 10.16 4.38
CA GLY A 5 -16.55 10.40 3.40
C GLY A 5 -16.23 11.87 3.32
N TYR A 6 -14.94 12.20 3.36
CA TYR A 6 -14.49 13.57 3.19
C TYR A 6 -14.88 14.07 1.78
N VAL A 7 -15.70 15.13 1.72
CA VAL A 7 -16.10 15.79 0.45
C VAL A 7 -15.25 17.05 0.29
N PRO A 8 -14.11 17.01 -0.42
CA PRO A 8 -13.20 18.15 -0.49
C PRO A 8 -13.81 19.41 -1.14
N TYR A 9 -14.88 19.29 -1.94
CA TYR A 9 -15.51 20.39 -2.65
C TYR A 9 -17.05 20.26 -2.72
N GLY A 10 -17.70 20.06 -1.58
CA GLY A 10 -19.17 20.08 -1.49
C GLY A 10 -19.69 21.47 -1.17
N TRP A 11 -19.99 22.29 -2.18
CA TRP A 11 -20.77 23.52 -1.94
C TRP A 11 -22.19 23.12 -1.54
N GLN A 12 -22.66 23.56 -0.36
CA GLN A 12 -23.97 23.22 0.20
C GLN A 12 -24.78 24.49 0.45
N PHE A 13 -26.07 24.48 0.13
CA PHE A 13 -26.99 25.54 0.53
C PHE A 13 -27.47 25.34 1.97
N ALA A 14 -27.96 26.41 2.61
CA ALA A 14 -28.50 26.32 3.96
C ALA A 14 -29.68 25.33 4.02
N GLY A 15 -29.49 24.21 4.73
CA GLY A 15 -30.50 23.16 4.89
C GLY A 15 -30.24 21.88 4.09
N GLU A 16 -29.19 21.82 3.28
CA GLU A 16 -28.77 20.59 2.59
C GLU A 16 -27.77 19.80 3.44
N ASP A 17 -28.07 18.53 3.68
CA ASP A 17 -27.15 17.57 4.31
C ASP A 17 -26.58 16.66 3.23
N VAL A 18 -25.48 17.09 2.60
CA VAL A 18 -24.80 16.31 1.54
C VAL A 18 -23.67 15.51 2.18
N TYR A 19 -23.86 14.19 2.25
CA TYR A 19 -22.82 13.26 2.67
C TYR A 19 -22.51 12.26 1.55
N ILE A 20 -21.26 11.81 1.49
CA ILE A 20 -20.87 10.66 0.66
C ILE A 20 -20.96 9.41 1.54
N PRO A 21 -21.82 8.43 1.20
CA PRO A 21 -21.86 7.17 1.93
C PRO A 21 -20.52 6.45 1.76
N VAL A 22 -19.80 6.26 2.86
CA VAL A 22 -18.59 5.43 2.85
C VAL A 22 -18.98 4.02 3.19
N GLU A 23 -19.08 3.20 2.16
CA GLU A 23 -19.09 1.76 2.34
C GLU A 23 -17.67 1.28 2.70
N LYS A 24 -17.55 0.35 3.64
CA LYS A 24 -16.30 -0.41 3.83
C LYS A 24 -16.11 -1.34 2.63
N ALA A 25 -15.75 -0.77 1.49
CA ALA A 25 -15.37 -1.51 0.29
C ALA A 25 -14.08 -2.31 0.55
N LYS A 26 -13.79 -3.27 -0.34
CA LYS A 26 -12.57 -4.08 -0.30
C LYS A 26 -11.35 -3.15 -0.14
N ARG A 27 -10.53 -3.43 0.88
CA ARG A 27 -9.34 -2.64 1.19
C ARG A 27 -8.28 -2.93 0.13
N LEU A 28 -7.95 -1.93 -0.68
CA LEU A 28 -6.80 -2.00 -1.58
C LEU A 28 -5.53 -1.77 -0.76
N ASN A 29 -4.67 -2.78 -0.70
CA ASN A 29 -3.33 -2.67 -0.16
C ASN A 29 -2.32 -2.58 -1.30
N ILE A 30 -1.38 -1.65 -1.19
CA ILE A 30 -0.32 -1.45 -2.17
C ILE A 30 1.00 -1.66 -1.46
N PHE A 31 1.80 -2.58 -1.96
CA PHE A 31 3.20 -2.72 -1.57
C PHE A 31 4.04 -2.12 -2.70
N GLY A 32 4.99 -1.26 -2.37
CA GLY A 32 5.84 -0.63 -3.37
C GLY A 32 7.16 -0.16 -2.80
N MET A 33 8.18 -0.24 -3.64
CA MET A 33 9.54 0.21 -3.38
C MET A 33 9.89 1.28 -4.41
N ILE A 34 10.65 2.27 -3.97
CA ILE A 34 11.10 3.38 -4.82
C ILE A 34 12.63 3.41 -4.79
N ASP A 35 13.26 3.48 -5.96
CA ASP A 35 14.70 3.66 -6.07
C ASP A 35 15.12 5.15 -5.93
N ARG A 36 16.42 5.43 -5.90
CA ARG A 36 16.92 6.83 -5.80
C ARG A 36 16.62 7.67 -7.04
N ASN A 37 16.24 7.05 -8.15
CA ASN A 37 15.85 7.72 -9.39
C ASN A 37 14.33 7.88 -9.49
N ASN A 38 13.60 7.68 -8.37
CA ASN A 38 12.14 7.73 -8.29
C ASN A 38 11.41 6.70 -9.17
N ARG A 39 12.05 5.57 -9.48
CA ARG A 39 11.40 4.45 -10.16
C ARG A 39 10.64 3.62 -9.12
N PHE A 40 9.34 3.54 -9.33
CA PHE A 40 8.44 2.74 -8.50
C PHE A 40 8.33 1.31 -9.05
N GLU A 41 8.52 0.32 -8.18
CA GLU A 41 8.15 -1.07 -8.43
C GLU A 41 7.33 -1.60 -7.25
N GLY A 42 6.24 -2.30 -7.54
CA GLY A 42 5.34 -2.77 -6.50
C GLY A 42 4.19 -3.61 -7.05
N PHE A 43 3.29 -4.01 -6.16
CA PHE A 43 2.05 -4.71 -6.50
C PHE A 43 0.88 -4.16 -5.69
N CYS A 44 -0.31 -4.25 -6.27
CA CYS A 44 -1.56 -3.97 -5.59
C CYS A 44 -2.31 -5.27 -5.33
N THR A 45 -2.95 -5.37 -4.17
CA THR A 45 -3.78 -6.51 -3.80
C THR A 45 -4.99 -6.02 -3.00
N CYS A 46 -6.14 -6.63 -3.23
CA CYS A 46 -7.34 -6.39 -2.41
C CYS A 46 -7.36 -7.26 -1.14
N ASP A 47 -6.38 -8.16 -1.00
CA ASP A 47 -6.21 -9.06 0.14
C ASP A 47 -5.15 -8.51 1.11
N SER A 48 -4.90 -9.20 2.22
CA SER A 48 -3.80 -8.86 3.11
C SER A 48 -2.44 -8.98 2.40
N VAL A 49 -1.55 -8.03 2.70
CA VAL A 49 -0.15 -8.11 2.30
C VAL A 49 0.53 -9.08 3.27
N ASP A 50 0.68 -10.32 2.84
CA ASP A 50 1.33 -11.36 3.63
C ASP A 50 2.83 -11.38 3.34
N ALA A 51 3.63 -11.86 4.31
CA ALA A 51 5.08 -11.95 4.17
C ALA A 51 5.50 -12.77 2.93
N GLU A 52 4.74 -13.79 2.55
CA GLU A 52 5.05 -14.61 1.36
C GLU A 52 4.96 -13.82 0.06
N LYS A 53 3.96 -12.93 -0.07
CA LYS A 53 3.81 -12.05 -1.25
C LYS A 53 4.98 -11.06 -1.33
N VAL A 54 5.44 -10.57 -0.19
CA VAL A 54 6.61 -9.67 -0.12
C VAL A 54 7.89 -10.42 -0.48
N VAL A 55 8.09 -11.65 0.00
CA VAL A 55 9.27 -12.48 -0.33
C VAL A 55 9.28 -12.83 -1.82
N ASP A 56 8.15 -13.29 -2.38
CA ASP A 56 8.03 -13.59 -3.81
C ASP A 56 8.30 -12.34 -4.68
N PHE A 57 7.84 -11.17 -4.25
CA PHE A 57 8.19 -9.91 -4.91
C PHE A 57 9.70 -9.63 -4.86
N LEU A 58 10.33 -9.75 -3.69
CA LEU A 58 11.76 -9.51 -3.53
C LEU A 58 12.62 -10.52 -4.31
N ASP A 59 12.21 -11.78 -4.37
CA ASP A 59 12.87 -12.83 -5.16
C ASP A 59 12.84 -12.49 -6.65
N ARG A 60 11.66 -12.14 -7.18
CA ARG A 60 11.51 -11.67 -8.57
C ARG A 60 12.29 -10.39 -8.86
N PHE A 61 12.32 -9.48 -7.88
CA PHE A 61 13.07 -8.23 -7.98
C PHE A 61 14.58 -8.50 -8.01
N SER A 62 15.07 -9.52 -7.30
CA SER A 62 16.49 -9.87 -7.25
C SER A 62 17.08 -10.20 -8.63
N PHE A 63 16.30 -10.84 -9.52
CA PHE A 63 16.73 -11.14 -10.89
C PHE A 63 16.95 -9.90 -11.76
N LYS A 64 16.38 -8.76 -11.37
CA LYS A 64 16.57 -7.48 -12.08
C LYS A 64 17.78 -6.69 -11.56
N LEU A 65 18.47 -7.17 -10.53
CA LEU A 65 19.57 -6.47 -9.88
C LEU A 65 20.91 -6.88 -10.50
N TYR A 66 21.61 -5.90 -11.07
CA TYR A 66 22.95 -6.10 -11.67
C TYR A 66 24.08 -5.58 -10.79
N ARG A 67 23.75 -5.00 -9.63
CA ARG A 67 24.69 -4.38 -8.70
C ARG A 67 24.27 -4.69 -7.26
N LYS A 68 25.23 -4.63 -6.35
CA LYS A 68 24.95 -4.77 -4.91
C LYS A 68 23.94 -3.70 -4.50
N THR A 69 22.76 -4.15 -4.08
CA THR A 69 21.61 -3.29 -3.79
C THR A 69 21.24 -3.46 -2.32
N PHE A 70 20.95 -2.35 -1.66
CA PHE A 70 20.49 -2.33 -0.28
C PHE A 70 18.99 -2.07 -0.27
N VAL A 71 18.25 -2.93 0.41
CA VAL A 71 16.81 -2.78 0.63
C VAL A 71 16.61 -2.29 2.06
N VAL A 72 15.82 -1.23 2.21
CA VAL A 72 15.44 -0.68 3.52
C VAL A 72 13.94 -0.91 3.68
N LEU A 73 13.57 -1.72 4.67
CA LEU A 73 12.19 -2.00 5.05
C LEU A 73 11.92 -1.38 6.42
N ASP A 74 10.69 -0.99 6.67
CA ASP A 74 10.25 -0.56 7.99
C ASP A 74 10.05 -1.78 8.92
N ASN A 75 9.90 -1.51 10.22
CA ASN A 75 9.78 -2.56 11.24
C ASN A 75 8.36 -3.17 11.34
N ALA A 76 7.66 -3.31 10.20
CA ALA A 76 6.36 -3.95 10.19
C ALA A 76 6.49 -5.46 10.46
N SER A 77 5.50 -6.05 11.14
CA SER A 77 5.51 -7.49 11.47
C SER A 77 5.63 -8.38 10.23
N VAL A 78 5.06 -7.94 9.10
CA VAL A 78 5.16 -8.61 7.80
C VAL A 78 6.60 -8.68 7.26
N HIS A 79 7.49 -7.77 7.68
CA HIS A 79 8.91 -7.74 7.32
C HIS A 79 9.81 -8.48 8.31
N ARG A 80 9.28 -8.86 9.48
CA ARG A 80 10.03 -9.48 10.59
C ARG A 80 9.96 -11.02 10.60
N ASN A 81 9.32 -11.63 9.61
CA ASN A 81 9.14 -13.08 9.57
C ASN A 81 10.48 -13.80 9.30
N GLU A 82 10.66 -15.01 9.82
CA GLU A 82 11.89 -15.83 9.67
C GLU A 82 12.31 -16.01 8.20
N LYS A 83 11.36 -15.91 7.28
CA LYS A 83 11.58 -16.02 5.82
C LYS A 83 12.26 -14.80 5.18
N ILE A 84 12.34 -13.65 5.87
CA ILE A 84 12.97 -12.40 5.36
C ILE A 84 14.37 -12.18 5.97
N LYS A 85 14.76 -12.99 6.96
CA LYS A 85 16.07 -12.88 7.64
C LYS A 85 17.22 -13.50 6.86
#